data_AF-A0A960Y980-F1
#
_entry.id   AF-A0A960Y980-F1
#
_cell.length_a   1.000
_cell.length_b   1.000
_cell.length_c   1.000
_cell.angle_alpha   90.00
_cell.angle_beta   90.00
_cell.angle_gamma   90.00
#
_symmetry.space_group_name_H-M   'P 1'
#
loop_
_entity.id
_entity.type
_entity.pdbx_description
1 polymer ?
#
loop_
_entity_poly.entity_id
_entity_poly.type
_entity_poly.pdbx_seq_one_letter_code
_entity_poly.pdbx_strand_id
1 'polypeptide(L)'
;TINYEISKVVSEISEPVGEIKRLSVAVMVDGTYVNGGEGSEDRIYKERTPEEMASITALVKNAIGYSEERGDQIEVLNVPFQTTMDIPTETSSGMDPALLRMIINYSLYGVMLLIATIFVWRMMRFLTAPAEYDAAQIGGLLPAGVGDVERLLETGGERTRAGQLLGEAGGRLLGGETAAKGGAEKNDQSEADRRKKLEEQRKALMDNAQKDQKAVALMVRKWLKEDHK
;
A
#
# COMPACT_ATOMS: atom_id res chain seq x y z
N THR A 1 51.27 -100.78 16.71
CA THR A 1 51.44 -99.36 16.32
C THR A 1 50.24 -98.59 16.82
N ILE A 2 50.44 -97.41 17.42
CA ILE A 2 49.35 -96.62 18.04
C ILE A 2 49.12 -95.40 17.15
N ASN A 3 47.86 -95.18 16.74
CA ASN A 3 47.46 -94.02 15.95
C ASN A 3 47.05 -92.88 16.88
N TYR A 4 47.40 -91.65 16.52
CA TYR A 4 46.96 -90.45 17.23
C TYR A 4 46.22 -89.55 16.25
N GLU A 5 45.03 -89.12 16.62
CA GLU A 5 44.29 -88.11 15.87
C GLU A 5 44.59 -86.73 16.49
N ILE A 6 45.00 -85.79 15.64
CA ILE A 6 45.27 -84.41 16.04
C ILE A 6 44.02 -83.59 15.71
N SER A 7 43.44 -82.97 16.73
CA SER A 7 42.28 -82.09 16.60
C SER A 7 42.67 -80.82 15.83
N LYS A 8 42.08 -80.59 14.65
CA LYS A 8 42.23 -79.35 13.89
C LYS A 8 41.04 -78.44 14.18
N VAL A 9 41.32 -77.22 14.66
CA VAL A 9 40.31 -76.16 14.77
C VAL A 9 40.56 -75.15 13.66
N VAL A 10 39.55 -74.92 12.83
CA VAL A 10 39.57 -73.88 11.79
C VAL A 10 38.64 -72.76 12.26
N SER A 11 39.19 -71.56 12.43
CA SER A 11 38.42 -70.36 12.76
C SER A 11 38.29 -69.50 11.50
N GLU A 12 37.06 -69.22 11.10
CA GLU A 12 36.74 -68.34 9.98
C GLU A 12 36.13 -67.06 10.56
N ILE A 13 36.80 -65.93 10.35
CA ILE A 13 36.33 -64.60 10.79
C ILE A 13 35.89 -63.86 9.54
N SER A 14 34.58 -63.68 9.38
CA SER A 14 34.00 -62.85 8.34
C SER A 14 33.78 -61.45 8.88
N GLU A 15 34.64 -60.50 8.50
CA GLU A 15 34.47 -59.09 8.87
C GLU A 15 33.39 -58.42 8.00
N PRO A 16 32.51 -57.60 8.60
CA PRO A 16 31.53 -56.83 7.84
C PRO A 16 32.22 -55.77 6.98
N VAL A 17 31.70 -55.54 5.78
CA VAL A 17 32.21 -54.51 4.86
C VAL A 17 31.74 -53.12 5.28
N GLY A 18 32.69 -52.23 5.60
CA GLY A 18 32.44 -50.83 5.92
C GLY A 18 32.58 -50.52 7.40
N GLU A 19 33.69 -49.87 7.76
CA GLU A 19 33.95 -49.35 9.10
C GLU A 19 33.87 -47.81 9.09
N ILE A 20 33.31 -47.24 10.15
CA ILE A 20 33.28 -45.79 10.34
C ILE A 20 34.70 -45.35 10.70
N LYS A 21 35.36 -44.60 9.81
CA LYS A 21 36.72 -44.07 10.06
C LYS A 21 36.72 -42.84 10.94
N ARG A 22 35.72 -41.96 10.80
CA ARG A 22 35.59 -40.69 11.54
C ARG A 22 34.18 -40.13 11.39
N LEU A 23 33.66 -39.54 12.47
CA LEU A 23 32.43 -38.76 12.48
C LEU A 23 32.73 -37.28 12.74
N SER A 24 31.99 -36.41 12.06
CA SER A 24 32.04 -34.95 12.28
C SER A 24 30.62 -34.45 12.38
N VAL A 25 30.24 -33.93 13.55
CA VAL A 25 28.87 -33.54 13.86
C VAL A 25 28.84 -32.11 14.40
N ALA A 26 28.04 -31.26 13.77
CA ALA A 26 27.74 -29.93 14.26
C ALA A 26 26.27 -29.86 14.65
N VAL A 27 25.99 -29.38 15.87
CA VAL A 27 24.62 -29.29 16.40
C VAL A 27 24.35 -27.85 16.81
N MET A 28 23.31 -27.27 16.23
CA MET A 28 22.82 -25.95 16.62
C MET A 28 21.59 -26.13 17.49
N VAL A 29 21.61 -25.51 18.67
CA VAL A 29 20.54 -25.59 19.66
C VAL A 29 19.97 -24.18 19.79
N ASP A 30 18.65 -24.07 19.82
CA ASP A 30 17.99 -22.79 20.08
C ASP A 30 18.19 -22.37 21.56
N GLY A 31 17.65 -21.23 21.95
CA GLY A 31 17.52 -20.85 23.36
C GLY A 31 16.20 -21.37 23.97
N THR A 32 15.89 -20.79 25.12
CA THR A 32 14.58 -20.90 25.76
C THR A 32 13.87 -19.56 25.63
N TYR A 33 12.54 -19.59 25.62
CA TYR A 33 11.72 -18.39 25.49
C TYR A 33 10.84 -18.26 26.73
N VAL A 34 10.93 -17.13 27.42
CA VAL A 34 10.07 -16.81 28.56
C VAL A 34 9.01 -15.81 28.13
N ASN A 35 7.76 -16.04 28.54
CA ASN A 35 6.67 -15.11 28.25
C ASN A 35 6.93 -13.79 28.99
N GLY A 36 6.92 -12.67 28.25
CA GLY A 36 7.20 -11.33 28.77
C GLY A 36 6.12 -10.72 29.67
N GLY A 37 5.30 -11.51 30.36
CA GLY A 37 4.19 -11.05 31.19
C GLY A 37 2.80 -11.13 30.52
N GLU A 38 1.77 -10.81 31.29
CA GLU A 38 0.36 -10.92 30.90
C GLU A 38 0.03 -9.94 29.76
N GLY A 39 -0.22 -10.47 28.55
CA GLY A 39 -0.60 -9.69 27.37
C GLY A 39 0.53 -9.36 26.37
N SER A 40 1.77 -9.77 26.63
CA SER A 40 2.88 -9.58 25.68
C SER A 40 3.03 -10.81 24.77
N GLU A 41 2.83 -10.64 23.45
CA GLU A 41 3.22 -11.63 22.43
C GLU A 41 4.75 -11.76 22.30
N ASP A 42 5.49 -10.85 22.92
CA ASP A 42 6.94 -10.84 22.91
C ASP A 42 7.51 -11.90 23.86
N ARG A 43 8.00 -12.98 23.25
CA ARG A 43 8.83 -13.99 23.90
C ARG A 43 10.24 -13.44 24.06
N ILE A 44 10.70 -13.27 25.29
CA ILE A 44 12.07 -12.83 25.57
C ILE A 44 12.99 -14.05 25.37
N TYR A 45 13.95 -13.91 24.46
CA TYR A 45 14.98 -14.92 24.23
C TYR A 45 15.91 -15.02 25.44
N LYS A 46 16.13 -16.24 25.90
CA LYS A 46 17.06 -16.57 26.98
C LYS A 46 17.99 -17.68 26.51
N GLU A 47 19.28 -17.39 26.52
CA GLU A 47 20.30 -18.40 26.24
C GLU A 47 20.22 -19.56 27.24
N ARG A 48 20.49 -20.79 26.76
CA ARG A 48 20.56 -21.99 27.59
C ARG A 48 21.77 -21.91 28.52
N THR A 49 21.65 -22.49 29.70
CA THR A 49 22.74 -22.46 30.67
C THR A 49 23.89 -23.38 30.21
N PRO A 50 25.13 -23.13 30.65
CA PRO A 50 26.27 -23.98 30.29
C PRO A 50 26.09 -25.44 30.77
N GLU A 51 25.38 -25.67 31.87
CA GLU A 51 25.06 -27.02 32.36
C GLU A 51 24.12 -27.77 31.40
N GLU A 52 23.10 -27.09 30.86
CA GLU A 52 22.19 -27.66 29.86
C GLU A 52 22.95 -27.99 28.57
N MET A 53 23.82 -27.09 28.11
CA MET A 53 24.63 -27.32 26.91
C MET A 53 25.62 -28.49 27.08
N ALA A 54 26.19 -28.66 28.27
CA ALA A 54 27.03 -29.81 28.60
C ALA A 54 26.24 -31.12 28.58
N SER A 55 25.02 -31.12 29.14
CA SER A 55 24.11 -32.27 29.12
C SER A 55 23.73 -32.65 27.69
N ILE A 56 23.35 -31.68 26.86
CA ILE A 56 23.03 -31.90 25.44
C ILE A 56 24.24 -32.47 24.71
N THR A 57 25.44 -31.92 24.94
CA THR A 57 26.67 -32.42 24.32
C THR A 57 26.95 -33.87 24.71
N ALA A 58 26.73 -34.24 25.97
CA ALA A 58 26.87 -35.62 26.44
C ALA A 58 25.84 -36.56 25.80
N LEU A 59 24.59 -36.13 25.67
CA LEU A 59 23.54 -36.90 25.00
C LEU A 59 23.86 -37.13 23.53
N VAL A 60 24.33 -36.09 22.82
CA VAL A 60 24.75 -36.21 21.42
C VAL A 60 25.91 -37.18 21.28
N LYS A 61 26.94 -37.07 22.15
CA LYS A 61 28.09 -37.99 22.18
C LYS A 61 27.65 -39.45 22.33
N ASN A 62 26.76 -39.72 23.27
CA ASN A 62 26.26 -41.07 23.52
C ASN A 62 25.38 -41.58 22.37
N ALA A 63 24.52 -40.73 21.79
CA ALA A 63 23.62 -41.11 20.72
C ALA A 63 24.36 -41.50 19.42
N ILE A 64 25.47 -40.83 19.11
CA ILE A 64 26.26 -41.12 17.90
C ILE A 64 27.36 -42.17 18.14
N GLY A 65 27.55 -42.61 19.39
CA GLY A 65 28.64 -43.51 19.76
C GLY A 65 30.02 -42.88 19.55
N TYR A 66 30.19 -41.62 19.98
CA TYR A 66 31.43 -40.85 19.85
C TYR A 66 32.66 -41.64 20.31
N SER A 67 33.70 -41.66 19.47
CA SER A 67 34.99 -42.27 19.79
C SER A 67 36.13 -41.28 19.56
N GLU A 68 36.88 -41.02 20.62
CA GLU A 68 38.11 -40.22 20.54
C GLU A 68 39.20 -40.97 19.76
N GLU A 69 39.24 -42.30 19.84
CA GLU A 69 40.20 -43.14 19.10
C GLU A 69 39.97 -43.09 17.58
N ARG A 70 38.72 -42.96 17.13
CA ARG A 70 38.39 -42.71 15.71
C ARG A 70 38.70 -41.27 15.27
N GLY A 71 38.99 -40.38 16.20
CA GLY A 71 39.18 -38.95 15.92
C GLY A 71 37.88 -38.22 15.57
N ASP A 72 36.77 -38.63 16.20
CA ASP A 72 35.48 -37.96 15.99
C ASP A 72 35.50 -36.53 16.53
N GLN A 73 34.72 -35.65 15.90
CA GLN A 73 34.60 -34.25 16.29
C GLN A 73 33.14 -33.85 16.46
N ILE A 74 32.85 -33.14 17.55
CA ILE A 74 31.51 -32.63 17.85
C ILE A 74 31.61 -31.17 18.29
N GLU A 75 30.79 -30.32 17.67
CA GLU A 75 30.63 -28.93 18.06
C GLU A 75 29.15 -28.63 18.32
N VAL A 76 28.84 -28.03 19.46
CA VAL A 76 27.47 -27.67 19.85
C VAL A 76 27.42 -26.17 20.13
N LEU A 77 26.56 -25.45 19.41
CA LEU A 77 26.41 -24.00 19.48
C LEU A 77 24.98 -23.64 19.90
N ASN A 78 24.85 -22.67 20.79
CA ASN A 78 23.55 -22.08 21.14
C ASN A 78 23.33 -20.81 20.30
N VAL A 79 22.35 -20.83 19.42
CA VAL A 79 22.05 -19.70 18.51
C VAL A 79 20.55 -19.49 18.46
N PRO A 80 20.05 -18.24 18.63
CA PRO A 80 18.63 -17.95 18.52
C PRO A 80 18.11 -18.27 17.13
N PHE A 81 17.05 -19.07 17.05
CA PHE A 81 16.40 -19.32 15.77
C PHE A 81 15.55 -18.12 15.37
N GLN A 82 15.63 -17.73 14.10
CA GLN A 82 14.76 -16.68 13.58
C GLN A 82 13.35 -17.24 13.44
N THR A 83 12.42 -16.74 14.26
CA THR A 83 10.99 -17.09 14.15
C THR A 83 10.27 -16.31 13.04
N THR A 84 10.99 -15.56 12.20
CA THR A 84 10.47 -15.09 10.92
C THR A 84 10.47 -16.24 9.91
N MET A 85 9.77 -17.32 10.27
CA MET A 85 9.04 -18.02 9.25
C MET A 85 7.89 -17.08 8.88
N ASP A 86 8.11 -16.23 7.87
CA ASP A 86 7.06 -15.86 6.94
C ASP A 86 6.59 -17.16 6.25
N ILE A 87 6.08 -18.13 7.01
CA ILE A 87 5.04 -18.98 6.48
C ILE A 87 3.90 -17.98 6.35
N PRO A 88 3.47 -17.61 5.13
CA PRO A 88 2.26 -16.85 4.96
C PRO A 88 1.17 -17.71 5.59
N THR A 89 0.93 -17.47 6.86
CA THR A 89 -0.19 -18.02 7.56
C THR A 89 -1.30 -17.17 6.98
N GLU A 90 -1.96 -17.70 5.97
CA GLU A 90 -3.21 -17.20 5.37
C GLU A 90 -4.33 -17.18 6.43
N THR A 91 -4.02 -16.86 7.69
CA THR A 91 -4.99 -16.44 8.69
C THR A 91 -5.27 -14.98 8.42
N SER A 92 -5.93 -14.74 7.29
CA SER A 92 -6.56 -13.48 6.94
C SER A 92 -7.76 -13.25 7.87
N SER A 93 -7.48 -12.84 9.12
CA SER A 93 -8.52 -12.29 10.01
C SER A 93 -8.83 -10.82 9.64
N GLY A 94 -8.06 -10.23 8.72
CA GLY A 94 -8.34 -8.97 8.05
C GLY A 94 -8.49 -9.16 6.55
N MET A 95 -9.28 -8.30 5.91
CA MET A 95 -9.41 -8.24 4.44
C MET A 95 -8.01 -8.18 3.82
N ASP A 96 -7.69 -9.17 2.99
CA ASP A 96 -6.39 -9.27 2.32
C ASP A 96 -6.05 -7.93 1.66
N PRO A 97 -4.88 -7.33 1.94
CA PRO A 97 -4.46 -6.08 1.31
C PRO A 97 -4.44 -6.18 -0.24
N ALA A 98 -4.30 -7.37 -0.82
CA ALA A 98 -4.46 -7.59 -2.25
C ALA A 98 -5.92 -7.43 -2.71
N LEU A 99 -6.88 -8.02 -1.98
CA LEU A 99 -8.32 -7.82 -2.24
C LEU A 99 -8.73 -6.36 -2.03
N LEU A 100 -8.21 -5.68 -1.01
CA LEU A 100 -8.54 -4.28 -0.73
C LEU A 100 -8.03 -3.36 -1.85
N ARG A 101 -6.82 -3.60 -2.37
CA ARG A 101 -6.28 -2.91 -3.56
C ARG A 101 -7.11 -3.19 -4.80
N MET A 102 -7.55 -4.44 -4.99
CA MET A 102 -8.41 -4.83 -6.09
C MET A 102 -9.76 -4.10 -6.01
N ILE A 103 -10.39 -4.07 -4.84
CA ILE A 103 -11.66 -3.37 -4.58
C ILE A 103 -11.51 -1.87 -4.85
N ILE A 104 -10.45 -1.23 -4.34
CA ILE A 104 -10.20 0.20 -4.60
C ILE A 104 -10.10 0.49 -6.09
N ASN A 105 -9.29 -0.28 -6.82
CA ASN A 105 -9.09 -0.07 -8.25
C ASN A 105 -10.37 -0.29 -9.07
N TYR A 106 -11.15 -1.33 -8.76
CA TYR A 106 -12.41 -1.60 -9.45
C TYR A 106 -13.54 -0.65 -9.02
N SER A 107 -13.52 -0.14 -7.78
CA SER A 107 -14.52 0.80 -7.29
C SER A 107 -14.54 2.10 -8.08
N LEU A 108 -13.38 2.57 -8.58
CA LEU A 108 -13.31 3.78 -9.39
C LEU A 108 -14.09 3.63 -10.70
N TYR A 109 -13.95 2.48 -11.38
CA TYR A 109 -14.73 2.15 -12.58
C TYR A 109 -16.22 1.98 -12.25
N GLY A 110 -16.55 1.36 -11.11
CA GLY A 110 -17.93 1.22 -10.64
C GLY A 110 -18.63 2.56 -10.39
N VAL A 111 -17.93 3.50 -9.74
CA VAL A 111 -18.44 4.86 -9.48
C VAL A 111 -18.61 5.62 -10.80
N MET A 112 -17.66 5.52 -11.73
CA MET A 112 -17.76 6.17 -13.04
C MET A 112 -18.99 5.66 -13.83
N LEU A 113 -19.20 4.34 -13.84
CA LEU A 113 -20.37 3.72 -14.46
C LEU A 113 -21.68 4.14 -13.78
N LEU A 114 -21.70 4.23 -12.46
CA LEU A 114 -22.86 4.68 -11.69
C LEU A 114 -23.22 6.14 -12.03
N ILE A 115 -22.24 7.03 -12.09
CA ILE A 115 -22.44 8.44 -12.49
C ILE A 115 -22.95 8.53 -13.92
N ALA A 116 -22.37 7.78 -14.86
CA ALA A 116 -22.83 7.75 -16.25
C ALA A 116 -24.28 7.26 -16.36
N THR A 117 -24.65 6.24 -15.59
CA THR A 117 -26.01 5.70 -15.57
C THR A 117 -27.01 6.72 -15.00
N ILE A 118 -26.66 7.40 -13.90
CA ILE A 118 -27.47 8.48 -13.32
C ILE A 118 -27.60 9.64 -14.32
N PHE A 119 -26.52 10.01 -15.01
CA PHE A 119 -26.53 11.09 -15.99
C PHE A 119 -27.47 10.78 -17.16
N VAL A 120 -27.41 9.57 -17.72
CA VAL A 120 -28.30 9.13 -18.81
C VAL A 120 -29.74 9.07 -18.33
N TRP A 121 -30.00 8.55 -17.12
CA TRP A 121 -31.34 8.51 -16.54
C TRP A 121 -31.91 9.92 -16.30
N ARG A 122 -31.09 10.83 -15.77
CA ARG A 122 -31.42 12.25 -15.55
C ARG A 122 -31.69 12.98 -16.87
N MET A 123 -30.90 12.70 -17.92
CA MET A 123 -31.05 13.28 -19.26
C MET A 123 -32.33 12.77 -19.93
N MET A 124 -32.58 11.45 -19.90
CA MET A 124 -33.82 10.86 -20.43
C MET A 124 -35.04 11.44 -19.72
N ARG A 125 -35.01 11.54 -18.39
CA ARG A 125 -36.09 12.19 -17.62
C ARG A 125 -36.28 13.65 -17.99
N PHE A 126 -35.24 14.39 -18.36
CA PHE A 126 -35.36 15.78 -18.80
C PHE A 126 -36.00 15.88 -20.20
N LEU A 127 -35.71 14.94 -21.10
CA LEU A 127 -36.29 14.89 -22.45
C LEU A 127 -37.70 14.29 -22.50
N THR A 128 -38.06 13.44 -21.54
CA THR A 128 -39.40 12.84 -21.41
C THR A 128 -40.21 13.42 -20.26
N ALA A 129 -39.74 14.50 -19.62
CA ALA A 129 -40.57 15.23 -18.70
C ALA A 129 -41.73 15.81 -19.52
N PRO A 130 -43.00 15.44 -19.26
CA PRO A 130 -44.08 16.24 -19.79
C PRO A 130 -43.83 17.65 -19.27
N ALA A 131 -43.72 18.62 -20.18
CA ALA A 131 -43.92 20.01 -19.80
C ALA A 131 -45.35 20.06 -19.28
N GLU A 132 -45.52 19.85 -17.98
CA GLU A 132 -46.73 20.21 -17.27
C GLU A 132 -46.80 21.74 -17.39
N TYR A 133 -47.43 22.19 -18.46
CA TYR A 133 -48.07 23.49 -18.45
C TYR A 133 -49.08 23.42 -17.31
N ASP A 134 -48.76 24.11 -16.22
CA ASP A 134 -49.64 24.26 -15.09
C ASP A 134 -50.96 24.88 -15.60
N ALA A 135 -51.99 24.05 -15.73
CA ALA A 135 -53.31 24.47 -16.13
C ALA A 135 -53.90 25.50 -15.13
N ALA A 136 -53.33 25.63 -13.93
CA ALA A 136 -53.69 26.68 -12.98
C ALA A 136 -53.25 28.09 -13.42
N GLN A 137 -52.28 28.22 -14.34
CA GLN A 137 -51.87 29.54 -14.86
C GLN A 137 -52.60 29.97 -16.15
N ILE A 138 -53.19 29.02 -16.89
CA ILE A 138 -54.05 29.34 -18.05
C ILE A 138 -55.51 29.57 -17.62
N GLY A 139 -55.90 29.09 -16.43
CA GLY A 139 -57.20 29.41 -15.81
C GLY A 139 -57.35 30.86 -15.32
N GLY A 140 -56.24 31.62 -15.23
CA GLY A 140 -56.23 33.00 -14.74
C GLY A 140 -56.33 34.09 -15.82
N LEU A 141 -56.39 33.72 -17.11
CA LEU A 141 -56.40 34.64 -18.25
C LEU A 141 -57.71 34.60 -19.07
N LEU A 142 -58.70 33.83 -18.63
CA LEU A 142 -60.06 33.91 -19.14
C LEU A 142 -60.89 34.74 -18.15
N PRO A 143 -61.54 35.84 -18.58
CA PRO A 143 -62.41 36.60 -17.69
C PRO A 143 -63.52 35.67 -17.18
N ALA A 144 -63.56 35.50 -15.85
CA ALA A 144 -64.63 34.82 -15.18
C ALA A 144 -65.90 35.67 -15.32
N GLY A 145 -66.75 35.30 -16.27
CA GLY A 145 -68.15 35.74 -16.30
C GLY A 145 -68.39 37.15 -16.85
N VAL A 146 -69.55 37.27 -17.50
CA VAL A 146 -70.08 38.49 -18.12
C VAL A 146 -70.28 39.64 -17.11
N GLY A 147 -70.22 39.37 -15.80
CA GLY A 147 -70.38 40.37 -14.73
C GLY A 147 -69.14 41.22 -14.42
N ASP A 148 -67.92 40.72 -14.65
CA ASP A 148 -66.68 41.47 -14.36
C ASP A 148 -66.25 42.36 -15.53
N VAL A 149 -66.72 42.04 -16.74
CA VAL A 149 -66.53 42.86 -17.94
C VAL A 149 -67.37 44.14 -17.88
N GLU A 150 -68.53 44.10 -17.25
CA GLU A 150 -69.41 45.25 -17.04
C GLU A 150 -68.84 46.21 -15.98
N ARG A 151 -68.17 45.67 -14.94
CA ARG A 151 -67.48 46.47 -13.92
C ARG A 151 -66.18 47.12 -14.40
N LEU A 152 -65.47 46.50 -15.33
CA LEU A 152 -64.26 47.07 -15.96
C LEU A 152 -64.57 48.11 -17.04
N LEU A 153 -65.82 48.20 -17.50
CA LEU A 153 -66.28 49.26 -18.40
C LEU A 153 -66.81 50.50 -17.63
N GLU A 154 -67.22 50.35 -16.37
CA GLU A 154 -67.70 51.46 -15.53
C GLU A 154 -66.59 52.22 -14.77
N THR A 155 -65.40 51.64 -14.60
CA THR A 155 -64.26 52.30 -13.93
C THR A 155 -63.16 52.63 -14.92
N GLY A 156 -63.42 53.68 -15.69
CA GLY A 156 -62.42 54.29 -16.56
C GLY A 156 -61.25 54.87 -15.78
N GLY A 157 -60.03 54.45 -16.13
CA GLY A 157 -58.80 55.18 -15.82
C GLY A 157 -57.70 54.33 -15.19
N GLU A 158 -56.63 54.09 -15.97
CA GLU A 158 -55.21 54.29 -15.60
C GLU A 158 -54.28 53.34 -16.37
N ARG A 159 -53.84 53.80 -17.55
CA ARG A 159 -52.84 53.14 -18.43
C ARG A 159 -51.39 53.30 -17.95
N THR A 160 -51.15 53.64 -16.69
CA THR A 160 -49.87 54.20 -16.25
C THR A 160 -48.87 53.17 -15.72
N ARG A 161 -49.26 51.90 -15.52
CA ARG A 161 -48.34 50.84 -15.03
C ARG A 161 -47.66 49.98 -16.10
N ALA A 162 -48.15 50.00 -17.34
CA ALA A 162 -47.56 49.21 -18.44
C ALA A 162 -46.23 49.78 -18.96
N GLY A 163 -45.97 51.08 -18.76
CA GLY A 163 -44.74 51.74 -19.21
C GLY A 163 -43.52 51.51 -18.32
N GLN A 164 -43.71 51.11 -17.05
CA GLN A 164 -42.63 51.06 -16.07
C GLN A 164 -41.91 49.72 -16.03
N LEU A 165 -42.50 48.66 -16.59
CA LEU A 165 -41.95 47.30 -16.62
C LEU A 165 -41.10 47.01 -17.88
N LEU A 166 -41.12 47.91 -18.87
CA LEU A 166 -40.36 47.81 -20.12
C LEU A 166 -38.94 48.42 -20.04
N GLY A 167 -38.64 49.23 -19.02
CA GLY A 167 -37.34 49.89 -18.86
C GLY A 167 -36.27 49.01 -18.22
N GLU A 168 -36.65 48.01 -17.43
CA GLU A 168 -35.70 47.22 -16.61
C GLU A 168 -35.12 46.00 -17.35
N ALA A 169 -35.73 45.57 -18.45
CA ALA A 169 -35.28 44.44 -19.25
C ALA A 169 -34.18 44.79 -20.29
N GLY A 170 -33.97 46.08 -20.60
CA GLY A 170 -33.02 46.52 -21.64
C GLY A 170 -31.55 46.63 -21.20
N GLY A 171 -31.28 46.66 -19.90
CA GLY A 171 -29.95 47.05 -19.37
C GLY A 171 -28.94 45.92 -19.14
N ARG A 172 -29.27 44.65 -19.41
CA ARG A 172 -28.42 43.49 -19.01
C ARG A 172 -27.86 42.67 -20.18
N LEU A 173 -27.98 43.14 -21.42
CA LEU A 173 -27.57 42.38 -22.62
C LEU A 173 -26.34 42.92 -23.37
N LEU A 174 -25.69 43.99 -22.91
CA LEU A 174 -24.51 44.56 -23.59
C LEU A 174 -23.42 44.92 -22.58
N GLY A 175 -22.42 44.05 -22.44
CA GLY A 175 -21.29 44.29 -21.53
C GLY A 175 -20.24 43.20 -21.54
N GLY A 176 -19.69 42.88 -22.71
CA GLY A 176 -18.49 42.06 -22.84
C GLY A 176 -17.64 42.56 -23.99
N GLU A 177 -16.46 43.11 -23.68
CA GLU A 177 -15.21 43.04 -24.47
C GLU A 177 -14.19 44.08 -23.98
N THR A 178 -12.98 43.63 -23.65
CA THR A 178 -11.65 44.13 -24.09
C THR A 178 -10.59 43.53 -23.16
N ALA A 179 -9.34 43.27 -23.51
CA ALA A 179 -8.65 42.96 -24.75
C ALA A 179 -7.23 42.60 -24.31
N ALA A 180 -6.68 41.53 -24.87
CA ALA A 180 -5.28 41.16 -24.71
C ALA A 180 -4.35 42.21 -25.35
N LYS A 181 -3.18 42.48 -24.73
CA LYS A 181 -2.07 43.14 -25.42
C LYS A 181 -0.71 42.91 -24.74
N GLY A 182 0.28 42.52 -25.54
CA GLY A 182 1.66 42.96 -25.38
C GLY A 182 2.69 41.93 -24.92
N GLY A 183 3.15 41.07 -25.84
CA GLY A 183 4.40 40.33 -25.73
C GLY A 183 5.61 41.10 -26.32
N ALA A 184 6.80 40.62 -25.97
CA ALA A 184 8.11 40.86 -26.61
C ALA A 184 9.13 41.85 -26.02
N GLU A 185 8.98 42.36 -24.78
CA GLU A 185 10.04 43.20 -24.15
C GLU A 185 10.45 42.78 -22.72
N LYS A 186 9.82 41.74 -22.15
CA LYS A 186 10.09 41.26 -20.78
C LYS A 186 11.00 40.02 -20.68
N ASN A 187 11.47 39.49 -21.81
CA ASN A 187 12.13 38.18 -21.83
C ASN A 187 13.57 38.23 -21.26
N ASP A 188 14.33 39.29 -21.54
CA ASP A 188 15.74 39.36 -21.13
C ASP A 188 15.91 39.61 -19.62
N GLN A 189 15.00 40.36 -19.01
CA GLN A 189 15.04 40.63 -17.57
C GLN A 189 14.59 39.41 -16.76
N SER A 190 13.63 38.63 -17.28
CA SER A 190 13.20 37.37 -16.67
C SER A 190 14.30 36.29 -16.70
N GLU A 191 15.17 36.28 -17.72
CA GLU A 191 16.30 35.34 -17.82
C GLU A 191 17.39 35.68 -16.80
N ALA A 192 17.74 36.96 -16.65
CA ALA A 192 18.74 37.42 -15.69
C ALA A 192 18.30 37.15 -14.24
N ASP A 193 17.03 37.39 -13.92
CA ASP A 193 16.47 37.11 -12.59
C ASP A 193 16.37 35.61 -12.32
N ARG A 194 16.04 34.80 -13.34
CA ARG A 194 16.09 33.34 -13.24
C ARG A 194 17.51 32.84 -12.98
N ARG A 195 18.53 33.41 -13.62
CA ARG A 195 19.94 33.03 -13.40
C ARG A 195 20.41 33.34 -11.99
N LYS A 196 20.13 34.54 -11.48
CA LYS A 196 20.45 34.90 -10.08
C LYS A 196 19.75 33.98 -9.09
N LYS A 197 18.46 33.68 -9.31
CA LYS A 197 17.70 32.74 -8.48
C LYS A 197 18.23 31.31 -8.58
N LEU A 198 18.72 30.90 -9.75
CA LEU A 198 19.34 29.59 -9.96
C LEU A 198 20.70 29.47 -9.27
N GLU A 199 21.49 30.54 -9.25
CA GLU A 199 22.77 30.61 -8.52
C GLU A 199 22.56 30.61 -7.01
N GLU A 200 21.56 31.34 -6.52
CA GLU A 200 21.15 31.33 -5.12
C GLU A 200 20.65 29.95 -4.68
N GLN A 201 19.83 29.30 -5.51
CA GLN A 201 19.41 27.91 -5.30
C GLN A 201 20.58 26.92 -5.37
N ARG A 202 21.54 27.10 -6.29
CA ARG A 202 22.76 26.26 -6.36
C ARG A 202 23.63 26.43 -5.12
N LYS A 203 23.79 27.66 -4.62
CA LYS A 203 24.58 27.94 -3.43
C LYS A 203 23.93 27.36 -2.18
N ALA A 204 22.60 27.48 -2.05
CA ALA A 204 21.83 26.84 -0.98
C ALA A 204 21.88 25.31 -1.06
N LEU A 205 21.84 24.73 -2.27
CA LEU A 205 21.99 23.29 -2.47
C LEU A 205 23.40 22.80 -2.12
N MET A 206 24.46 23.57 -2.40
CA MET A 206 25.83 23.21 -2.02
C MET A 206 26.06 23.33 -0.50
N ASP A 207 25.51 24.36 0.14
CA ASP A 207 25.56 24.53 1.59
C ASP A 207 24.78 23.41 2.32
N ASN A 208 23.64 22.98 1.75
CA ASN A 208 22.84 21.90 2.31
C ASN A 208 23.40 20.50 1.97
N ALA A 209 24.03 20.32 0.80
CA ALA A 209 24.71 19.07 0.42
C ALA A 209 25.94 18.78 1.29
N GLN A 210 26.61 19.82 1.79
CA GLN A 210 27.72 19.66 2.73
C GLN A 210 27.22 19.25 4.14
N LYS A 211 25.94 19.51 4.46
CA LYS A 211 25.28 19.11 5.71
C LYS A 211 24.60 17.75 5.66
N ASP A 212 24.19 17.27 4.48
CA ASP A 212 23.48 16.00 4.34
C ASP A 212 24.37 14.85 3.81
N GLN A 213 25.31 14.41 4.64
CA GLN A 213 25.96 13.09 4.46
C GLN A 213 24.92 11.94 4.33
N LYS A 214 23.72 12.15 4.88
CA LYS A 214 22.58 11.21 4.79
C LYS A 214 21.92 11.16 3.42
N ALA A 215 21.87 12.27 2.67
CA ALA A 215 21.29 12.30 1.31
C ALA A 215 22.20 11.56 0.31
N VAL A 216 23.53 11.74 0.44
CA VAL A 216 24.51 10.98 -0.36
C VAL A 216 24.42 9.49 -0.03
N ALA A 217 24.27 9.11 1.23
CA ALA A 217 24.07 7.72 1.63
C ALA A 217 22.76 7.12 1.06
N LEU A 218 21.68 7.90 0.99
CA LEU A 218 20.42 7.46 0.37
C LEU A 218 20.53 7.31 -1.14
N MET A 219 21.33 8.15 -1.81
CA MET A 219 21.54 8.09 -3.26
C MET A 219 22.43 6.89 -3.65
N VAL A 220 23.50 6.63 -2.88
CA VAL A 220 24.34 5.43 -3.05
C VAL A 220 23.54 4.16 -2.76
N ARG A 221 22.70 4.16 -1.72
CA ARG A 221 21.81 3.02 -1.40
C ARG A 221 20.75 2.79 -2.49
N LYS A 222 20.25 3.84 -3.12
CA LYS A 222 19.28 3.73 -4.23
C LYS A 222 19.96 3.14 -5.48
N TRP A 223 21.16 3.61 -5.81
CA TRP A 223 21.95 3.11 -6.93
C TRP A 223 22.35 1.63 -6.75
N LEU A 224 22.77 1.25 -5.54
CA LEU A 224 23.12 -0.15 -5.21
C LEU A 224 21.92 -1.11 -5.27
N LYS A 225 20.69 -0.59 -5.23
CA LYS A 225 19.46 -1.40 -5.29
C LYS A 225 18.91 -1.54 -6.71
N GLU A 226 19.37 -0.70 -7.65
CA GLU A 226 18.94 -0.70 -9.05
C GLU A 226 19.79 -1.61 -9.93
N ASP A 227 21.00 -1.98 -9.50
CA ASP A 227 21.93 -2.88 -10.23
C ASP A 227 21.64 -4.39 -10.06
N HIS A 228 20.55 -4.75 -9.37
CA HIS A 228 20.12 -6.14 -9.17
C HIS A 228 18.72 -6.43 -9.74
N LYS A 229 18.46 -5.96 -10.96
CA LYS A 229 17.40 -6.50 -11.83
C LYS A 229 17.85 -6.58 -13.28
#